data_AF-A0A199UHJ4-F1
#
_entry.id   AF-A0A199UHJ4-F1
#
_cell.length_a   1.000
_cell.length_b   1.000
_cell.length_c   1.000
_cell.angle_alpha   90.00
_cell.angle_beta   90.00
_cell.angle_gamma   90.00
#
_symmetry.space_group_name_H-M   'P 1'
#
loop_
_entity.id
_entity.type
_entity.pdbx_description
1 polymer ?
#
loop_
_entity_poly.entity_id
_entity_poly.type
_entity_poly.pdbx_seq_one_letter_code
_entity_poly.pdbx_strand_id
1 'polypeptide(L)'
;MARKKVKLMWIANDATRRTTMKKRRKGLLKKVHELSVLCGVDACLIVYGTPSDRFPADILPSEPRGFRGLPEGERRRKMVSQESFLRQRVGKMRDAQRRQLRENRQGELLALVAEGLSGRRSSFSNLAQVEEVASLTWMLDAKFKSVYDQLETQLRQLYSATPEGGVPLQAAAEEAAVRVVDHDPQSAAAAAAAAVEQSAAAGRYTYAAASNDAVPGPLRC
;
A
#
# COMPACT_ATOMS: atom_id res chain seq x y z
N MET A 1 -6.41 -32.83 -1.77
CA MET A 1 -6.89 -31.99 -2.89
C MET A 1 -7.31 -30.63 -2.37
N ALA A 2 -6.66 -29.55 -2.83
CA ALA A 2 -6.99 -28.20 -2.38
C ALA A 2 -8.39 -27.78 -2.89
N ARG A 3 -9.28 -27.44 -1.95
CA ARG A 3 -10.65 -27.02 -2.28
C ARG A 3 -10.61 -25.61 -2.87
N LYS A 4 -11.16 -25.40 -4.08
CA LYS A 4 -11.31 -24.05 -4.65
C LYS A 4 -12.15 -23.17 -3.71
N LYS A 5 -11.71 -21.92 -3.52
CA LYS A 5 -12.45 -20.92 -2.73
C LYS A 5 -13.79 -20.62 -3.41
N VAL A 6 -14.88 -20.74 -2.66
CA VAL A 6 -16.25 -20.54 -3.17
C VAL A 6 -16.74 -19.14 -2.78
N LYS A 7 -17.42 -18.44 -3.69
CA LYS A 7 -18.07 -17.14 -3.41
C LYS A 7 -19.26 -17.34 -2.46
N LEU A 8 -19.39 -16.49 -1.44
CA LEU A 8 -20.51 -16.51 -0.49
C LEU A 8 -21.70 -15.73 -1.07
N MET A 9 -22.40 -16.34 -2.02
CA MET A 9 -23.60 -15.84 -2.69
C MET A 9 -24.61 -16.97 -2.89
N TRP A 10 -25.82 -16.63 -3.34
CA TRP A 10 -26.84 -17.61 -3.68
C TRP A 10 -26.34 -18.59 -4.77
N ILE A 11 -26.56 -19.89 -4.57
CA ILE A 11 -26.20 -20.93 -5.55
C ILE A 11 -27.38 -21.09 -6.51
N ALA A 12 -27.21 -20.65 -7.77
CA ALA A 12 -28.29 -20.68 -8.76
C ALA A 12 -28.77 -22.10 -9.07
N ASN A 13 -27.86 -23.05 -9.26
CA ASN A 13 -28.22 -24.44 -9.58
C ASN A 13 -28.81 -25.17 -8.37
N ASP A 14 -30.06 -25.57 -8.48
CA ASP A 14 -30.85 -26.22 -7.43
C ASP A 14 -30.26 -27.53 -6.89
N ALA A 15 -29.79 -28.43 -7.76
CA ALA A 15 -29.23 -29.72 -7.34
C ALA A 15 -27.94 -29.51 -6.52
N THR A 16 -27.08 -28.60 -6.98
CA THR A 16 -25.86 -28.23 -6.26
C THR A 16 -26.16 -27.49 -4.96
N ARG A 17 -27.19 -26.64 -4.94
CA ARG A 17 -27.65 -25.91 -3.75
C ARG A 17 -28.14 -26.87 -2.68
N ARG A 18 -29.02 -27.82 -3.02
CA ARG A 18 -29.54 -28.85 -2.09
C ARG A 18 -28.43 -29.73 -1.53
N THR A 19 -27.55 -30.24 -2.40
CA THR A 19 -26.41 -31.07 -1.97
C THR A 19 -25.47 -30.29 -1.05
N THR A 20 -25.22 -29.02 -1.35
CA THR A 20 -24.38 -28.14 -0.53
C THR A 20 -25.05 -27.85 0.82
N MET A 21 -26.36 -27.59 0.85
CA MET A 21 -27.11 -27.37 2.08
C MET A 21 -27.02 -28.59 3.01
N LYS A 22 -27.28 -29.80 2.50
CA LYS A 22 -27.15 -31.05 3.27
C LYS A 22 -25.75 -31.21 3.88
N LYS A 23 -24.70 -31.02 3.07
CA LYS A 23 -23.30 -31.14 3.54
C LYS A 23 -22.93 -30.06 4.57
N ARG A 24 -23.32 -28.80 4.34
CA ARG A 24 -23.01 -27.68 5.25
C ARG A 24 -23.79 -27.78 6.56
N ARG A 25 -25.07 -28.16 6.53
CA ARG A 25 -25.88 -28.40 7.73
C ARG A 25 -25.26 -29.47 8.62
N LYS A 26 -24.89 -30.62 8.06
CA LYS A 26 -24.21 -31.70 8.81
C LYS A 26 -22.90 -31.20 9.44
N GLY A 27 -22.10 -30.43 8.70
CA GLY A 27 -20.87 -29.84 9.21
C GLY A 27 -21.12 -28.81 10.33
N LEU A 28 -22.15 -27.99 10.20
CA LEU A 28 -22.52 -26.98 11.20
C LEU A 28 -23.03 -27.65 12.49
N LEU A 29 -23.88 -28.67 12.38
CA LEU A 29 -24.36 -29.43 13.53
C LEU A 29 -23.20 -30.08 14.30
N LYS A 30 -22.23 -30.68 13.58
CA LYS A 30 -21.02 -31.24 14.20
C LYS A 30 -20.24 -30.17 14.96
N LYS A 31 -20.06 -28.99 14.37
CA LYS A 31 -19.34 -27.88 15.01
C LYS A 31 -20.05 -27.34 16.25
N VAL A 32 -21.37 -27.24 16.22
CA VAL A 32 -22.18 -26.82 17.37
C VAL A 32 -22.06 -27.84 18.51
N HIS A 33 -22.12 -29.14 18.18
CA HIS A 33 -21.92 -30.20 19.18
C HIS A 33 -20.50 -30.18 19.78
N GLU A 34 -19.46 -30.08 18.95
CA GLU A 34 -18.07 -29.93 19.40
C GLU A 34 -17.92 -28.72 20.34
N LEU A 35 -18.50 -27.57 19.99
CA LEU A 35 -18.45 -26.36 20.80
C LEU A 35 -19.17 -26.52 22.14
N SER A 36 -20.34 -27.17 22.14
CA SER A 36 -21.09 -27.46 23.36
C SER A 36 -20.29 -28.33 24.33
N VAL A 37 -19.67 -29.41 23.82
CA VAL A 37 -18.85 -30.33 24.62
C VAL A 37 -17.55 -29.67 25.10
N LEU A 38 -16.83 -28.96 24.23
CA LEU A 38 -15.53 -28.38 24.58
C LEU A 38 -15.62 -27.20 25.55
N CYS A 39 -16.69 -26.40 25.44
CA CYS A 39 -16.86 -25.22 26.27
C CYS A 39 -17.83 -25.44 27.45
N GLY A 40 -18.49 -26.60 27.52
CA GLY A 40 -19.51 -26.88 28.55
C GLY A 40 -20.70 -25.92 28.46
N VAL A 41 -21.10 -25.52 27.25
CA VAL A 41 -22.19 -24.56 27.02
C VAL A 41 -23.36 -25.20 26.30
N ASP A 42 -24.58 -24.81 26.66
CA ASP A 42 -25.78 -25.17 25.92
C ASP A 42 -25.84 -24.37 24.61
N ALA A 43 -25.86 -25.07 23.49
CA ALA A 43 -25.95 -24.46 22.17
C ALA A 43 -27.17 -25.01 21.41
N CYS A 44 -27.82 -24.18 20.60
CA CYS A 44 -28.97 -24.58 19.79
C CYS A 44 -28.77 -24.09 18.35
N LEU A 45 -29.23 -24.88 17.38
CA LEU A 45 -29.16 -24.55 15.96
C LEU A 45 -30.54 -24.71 15.32
N ILE A 46 -31.05 -23.64 14.71
CA ILE A 46 -32.31 -23.64 13.98
C ILE A 46 -31.99 -23.28 12.51
N VAL A 47 -32.32 -24.17 11.58
CA VAL A 47 -32.10 -23.98 10.15
C VAL A 47 -33.41 -24.15 9.40
N TYR A 48 -33.83 -23.10 8.71
CA TYR A 48 -34.98 -23.13 7.81
C TYR A 48 -34.53 -23.60 6.41
N GLY A 49 -35.21 -24.61 5.87
CA GLY A 49 -35.00 -25.15 4.52
C GLY A 49 -36.17 -24.84 3.58
N THR A 50 -36.06 -25.25 2.31
CA THR A 50 -37.20 -25.22 1.38
C THR A 50 -38.25 -26.27 1.77
N PRO A 51 -39.56 -26.07 1.54
CA PRO A 51 -40.62 -26.99 1.99
C PRO A 51 -40.47 -28.45 1.53
N SER A 52 -39.82 -28.68 0.39
CA SER A 52 -39.56 -30.01 -0.16
C SER A 52 -38.43 -30.77 0.52
N ASP A 53 -37.63 -30.07 1.32
CA ASP A 53 -36.59 -30.64 2.16
C ASP A 53 -37.25 -31.08 3.47
N ARG A 54 -37.90 -32.25 3.45
CA ARG A 54 -38.33 -33.01 4.65
C ARG A 54 -37.09 -33.48 5.41
N PHE A 55 -36.33 -32.54 5.93
CA PHE A 55 -35.39 -32.86 6.98
C PHE A 55 -36.18 -32.80 8.28
N PRO A 56 -36.11 -33.84 9.13
CA PRO A 56 -36.50 -33.63 10.51
C PRO A 56 -35.78 -32.38 10.98
N ALA A 57 -36.49 -31.47 11.64
CA ALA A 57 -35.81 -30.37 12.29
C ALA A 57 -34.80 -31.04 13.24
N ASP A 58 -33.51 -31.02 12.91
CA ASP A 58 -32.46 -31.48 13.82
C ASP A 58 -32.35 -30.37 14.88
N ILE A 59 -33.43 -30.21 15.63
CA ILE A 59 -33.46 -29.45 16.86
C ILE A 59 -32.59 -30.30 17.77
N LEU A 60 -31.35 -29.86 17.99
CA LEU A 60 -30.63 -30.33 19.16
C LEU A 60 -31.59 -30.12 20.35
N PRO A 61 -31.86 -31.14 21.19
CA PRO A 61 -33.11 -31.25 21.95
C PRO A 61 -33.27 -30.24 23.10
N SER A 62 -32.48 -29.17 23.15
CA SER A 62 -32.70 -28.05 24.05
C SER A 62 -33.47 -26.96 23.30
N GLU A 63 -34.79 -27.00 23.45
CA GLU A 63 -35.65 -25.82 23.30
C GLU A 63 -34.93 -24.60 23.93
N PRO A 64 -34.86 -23.44 23.26
CA PRO A 64 -34.14 -22.27 23.76
C PRO A 64 -34.89 -21.58 24.92
N ARG A 65 -35.55 -22.34 25.81
CA ARG A 65 -36.29 -21.85 26.98
C ARG A 65 -35.42 -20.96 27.86
N GLY A 66 -34.17 -21.38 28.12
CA GLY A 66 -33.19 -20.55 28.82
C GLY A 66 -32.94 -19.22 28.10
N PHE A 67 -32.73 -19.25 26.78
CA PHE A 67 -32.51 -18.03 25.98
C PHE A 67 -33.73 -17.12 25.92
N ARG A 68 -34.95 -17.65 25.81
CA ARG A 68 -36.19 -16.83 25.80
C ARG A 68 -36.46 -16.18 27.15
N GLY A 69 -36.05 -16.81 28.25
CA GLY A 69 -36.18 -16.26 29.61
C GLY A 69 -35.22 -15.12 29.92
N LEU A 70 -34.15 -14.91 29.14
CA LEU A 70 -33.19 -13.83 29.36
C LEU A 70 -33.76 -12.46 28.98
N PRO A 71 -33.38 -11.36 29.66
CA PRO A 71 -33.69 -9.99 29.26
C PRO A 71 -33.22 -9.67 27.85
N GLU A 72 -33.94 -8.79 27.14
CA GLU A 72 -33.64 -8.49 25.73
C GLU A 72 -32.22 -7.96 25.50
N GLY A 73 -31.70 -7.15 26.41
CA GLY A 73 -30.33 -6.64 26.35
C GLY A 73 -29.28 -7.76 26.34
N GLU A 74 -29.48 -8.79 27.17
CA GLU A 74 -28.57 -9.95 27.23
C GLU A 74 -28.68 -10.83 25.99
N ARG A 75 -29.91 -11.03 25.48
CA ARG A 75 -30.15 -11.79 24.24
C ARG A 75 -29.43 -11.18 23.03
N ARG A 76 -29.32 -9.85 22.97
CA ARG A 76 -28.79 -9.12 21.80
C ARG A 76 -27.32 -8.72 21.90
N ARG A 77 -26.72 -8.67 23.10
CA ARG A 77 -25.39 -8.07 23.36
C ARG A 77 -24.26 -8.55 22.45
N LYS A 78 -24.29 -9.81 22.01
CA LYS A 78 -23.28 -10.42 21.10
C LYS A 78 -23.91 -11.06 19.87
N MET A 79 -25.14 -10.67 19.52
CA MET A 79 -25.84 -11.25 18.39
C MET A 79 -25.31 -10.67 17.07
N VAL A 80 -24.91 -11.54 16.15
CA VAL A 80 -24.60 -11.15 14.76
C VAL A 80 -25.85 -11.39 13.92
N SER A 81 -26.51 -10.31 13.49
CA SER A 81 -27.65 -10.39 12.58
C SER A 81 -27.19 -10.43 11.11
N GLN A 82 -28.04 -10.97 10.23
CA GLN A 82 -27.78 -10.93 8.79
C GLN A 82 -27.58 -9.49 8.30
N GLU A 83 -28.38 -8.54 8.81
CA GLU A 83 -28.27 -7.12 8.46
C GLU A 83 -26.92 -6.53 8.89
N SER A 84 -26.49 -6.73 10.14
CA SER A 84 -25.21 -6.24 10.65
C SER A 84 -24.03 -6.81 9.86
N PHE A 85 -24.10 -8.11 9.52
CA PHE A 85 -23.10 -8.77 8.69
C PHE A 85 -23.03 -8.20 7.27
N LEU A 86 -24.18 -7.97 6.64
CA LEU A 86 -24.24 -7.38 5.31
C LEU A 86 -23.74 -5.93 5.32
N ARG A 87 -24.14 -5.11 6.30
CA ARG A 87 -23.61 -3.75 6.50
C ARG A 87 -22.10 -3.74 6.65
N GLN A 88 -21.53 -4.65 7.45
CA GLN A 88 -20.08 -4.79 7.60
C GLN A 88 -19.40 -5.14 6.27
N ARG A 89 -19.96 -6.08 5.50
CA ARG A 89 -19.41 -6.45 4.18
C ARG A 89 -19.47 -5.30 3.19
N VAL A 90 -20.57 -4.55 3.17
CA VAL A 90 -20.71 -3.34 2.34
C VAL A 90 -19.65 -2.31 2.74
N GLY A 91 -19.41 -2.11 4.04
CA GLY A 91 -18.33 -1.26 4.54
C GLY A 91 -16.96 -1.67 4.00
N LYS A 92 -16.59 -2.95 4.14
CA LYS A 92 -15.32 -3.48 3.61
C LYS A 92 -15.16 -3.29 2.09
N MET A 93 -16.24 -3.48 1.33
CA MET A 93 -16.22 -3.25 -0.11
C MET A 93 -16.05 -1.77 -0.46
N ARG A 94 -16.71 -0.87 0.27
CA ARG A 94 -16.53 0.59 0.12
C ARG A 94 -15.11 1.02 0.47
N ASP A 95 -14.53 0.47 1.52
CA ASP A 95 -13.14 0.77 1.92
C ASP A 95 -12.15 0.30 0.87
N ALA A 96 -12.35 -0.90 0.30
CA ALA A 96 -11.53 -1.39 -0.80
C ALA A 96 -11.63 -0.49 -2.04
N GLN A 97 -12.84 -0.03 -2.39
CA GLN A 97 -13.05 0.91 -3.49
C GLN A 97 -12.35 2.25 -3.23
N ARG A 98 -12.45 2.80 -2.01
CA ARG A 98 -11.76 4.05 -1.63
C ARG A 98 -10.24 3.91 -1.70
N ARG A 99 -9.69 2.76 -1.33
CA ARG A 99 -8.24 2.48 -1.47
C ARG A 99 -7.82 2.49 -2.92
N GLN A 100 -8.55 1.78 -3.77
CA GLN A 100 -8.27 1.75 -5.22
C GLN A 100 -8.37 3.13 -5.87
N LEU A 101 -9.36 3.95 -5.51
CA LEU A 101 -9.45 5.33 -6.01
C LEU A 101 -8.23 6.18 -5.59
N ARG A 102 -7.73 6.02 -4.36
CA ARG A 102 -6.53 6.72 -3.90
C ARG A 102 -5.28 6.24 -4.61
N GLU A 103 -5.12 4.93 -4.77
CA GLU A 103 -3.99 4.32 -5.48
C GLU A 103 -3.96 4.76 -6.95
N ASN A 104 -5.11 4.77 -7.61
CA ASN A 104 -5.24 5.25 -8.99
C ASN A 104 -4.88 6.74 -9.09
N ARG A 105 -5.46 7.58 -8.22
CA ARG A 105 -5.16 9.02 -8.21
C ARG A 105 -3.68 9.28 -7.96
N GLN A 106 -3.06 8.53 -7.04
CA GLN A 106 -1.62 8.64 -6.80
C GLN A 106 -0.81 8.22 -8.04
N GLY A 107 -1.21 7.16 -8.73
CA GLY A 107 -0.58 6.72 -9.98
C GLY A 107 -0.68 7.76 -11.09
N GLU A 108 -1.85 8.38 -11.26
CA GLU A 108 -2.09 9.47 -12.22
C GLU A 108 -1.18 10.67 -11.93
N LEU A 109 -1.14 11.13 -10.67
CA LEU A 109 -0.28 12.24 -10.27
C LEU A 109 1.20 11.94 -10.45
N LEU A 110 1.65 10.72 -10.13
CA LEU A 110 3.04 10.30 -10.35
C LEU A 110 3.40 10.27 -11.83
N ALA A 111 2.48 9.82 -12.69
CA ALA A 111 2.68 9.83 -14.14
C ALA A 111 2.87 11.27 -14.66
N LEU A 112 2.04 12.22 -14.21
CA LEU A 112 2.16 13.62 -14.56
C LEU A 112 3.51 14.22 -14.16
N VAL A 113 3.97 13.94 -12.94
CA VAL A 113 5.29 14.40 -12.46
C VAL A 113 6.41 13.80 -13.31
N ALA A 114 6.34 12.50 -13.62
CA ALA A 114 7.33 11.84 -14.45
C ALA A 114 7.39 12.42 -15.87
N GLU A 115 6.25 12.74 -16.48
CA GLU A 115 6.19 13.41 -17.78
C GLU A 115 6.84 14.79 -17.73
N GLY A 116 6.55 15.59 -16.70
CA GLY A 116 7.15 16.91 -16.49
C GLY A 116 8.67 16.84 -16.31
N LEU A 117 9.17 15.94 -15.46
CA LEU A 117 10.60 15.73 -15.24
C LEU A 117 11.33 15.24 -16.50
N SER A 118 10.66 14.44 -17.33
CA SER A 118 11.21 13.97 -18.60
C SER A 118 11.16 15.01 -19.73
N GLY A 119 10.65 16.22 -19.47
CA GLY A 119 10.48 17.27 -20.48
C GLY A 119 9.39 16.98 -21.52
N ARG A 120 8.68 15.85 -21.43
CA ARG A 120 7.58 15.46 -22.33
C ARG A 120 6.31 16.28 -22.10
N ARG A 121 6.22 16.97 -20.97
CA ARG A 121 5.11 17.84 -20.62
C ARG A 121 5.60 19.26 -20.33
N SER A 122 5.11 20.21 -21.11
CA SER A 122 5.48 21.63 -21.02
C SER A 122 4.67 22.43 -20.00
N SER A 123 3.50 21.94 -19.57
CA SER A 123 2.63 22.62 -18.60
C SER A 123 1.70 21.67 -17.84
N PHE A 124 1.37 22.04 -16.61
CA PHE A 124 0.35 21.37 -15.78
C PHE A 124 -1.03 22.05 -15.85
N SER A 125 -1.23 23.01 -16.76
CA SER A 125 -2.46 23.81 -16.90
C SER A 125 -3.75 23.01 -17.17
N ASN A 126 -3.63 21.73 -17.54
CA ASN A 126 -4.77 20.83 -17.72
C ASN A 126 -5.30 20.23 -16.40
N LEU A 127 -4.65 20.50 -15.26
CA LEU A 127 -5.19 20.22 -13.92
C LEU A 127 -6.24 21.31 -13.61
N ALA A 128 -7.40 21.18 -14.23
CA ALA A 128 -8.43 22.22 -14.24
C ALA A 128 -9.15 22.37 -12.89
N GLN A 129 -9.02 21.38 -11.99
CA GLN A 129 -9.69 21.40 -10.69
C GLN A 129 -8.72 21.73 -9.55
N VAL A 130 -9.13 22.65 -8.67
CA VAL A 130 -8.38 23.03 -7.45
C VAL A 130 -8.00 21.81 -6.60
N GLU A 131 -8.88 20.80 -6.55
CA GLU A 131 -8.59 19.54 -5.83
C GLU A 131 -7.45 18.73 -6.43
N GLU A 132 -7.27 18.75 -7.75
CA GLU A 132 -6.19 18.04 -8.44
C GLU A 132 -4.84 18.68 -8.16
N VAL A 133 -4.79 20.01 -8.24
CA VAL A 133 -3.60 20.80 -7.91
C VAL A 133 -3.24 20.60 -6.43
N ALA A 134 -4.21 20.72 -5.51
CA ALA A 134 -3.97 20.51 -4.08
C ALA A 134 -3.46 19.09 -3.76
N SER A 135 -3.99 18.07 -4.46
CA SER A 135 -3.53 16.68 -4.31
C SER A 135 -2.10 16.48 -4.83
N LEU A 136 -1.76 17.11 -5.96
CA LEU A 136 -0.41 17.09 -6.51
C LEU A 136 0.59 17.77 -5.57
N THR A 137 0.25 18.97 -5.08
CA THR A 137 1.08 19.72 -4.12
C THR A 137 1.33 18.91 -2.86
N TRP A 138 0.28 18.36 -2.23
CA TRP A 138 0.43 17.54 -1.04
C TRP A 138 1.31 16.31 -1.27
N MET A 139 1.14 15.64 -2.42
CA MET A 139 1.96 14.48 -2.80
C MET A 139 3.44 14.88 -2.96
N LEU A 140 3.73 15.98 -3.64
CA LEU A 140 5.09 16.48 -3.81
C LEU A 140 5.71 16.84 -2.46
N ASP A 141 5.00 17.59 -1.62
CA ASP A 141 5.48 17.94 -0.26
C ASP A 141 5.79 16.69 0.56
N ALA A 142 4.92 15.68 0.53
CA ALA A 142 5.15 14.41 1.21
C ALA A 142 6.38 13.67 0.66
N LYS A 143 6.60 13.72 -0.66
CA LYS A 143 7.78 13.09 -1.29
C LYS A 143 9.06 13.86 -1.00
N PHE A 144 9.06 15.18 -1.07
CA PHE A 144 10.19 16.01 -0.68
C PHE A 144 10.55 15.76 0.78
N LYS A 145 9.57 15.76 1.69
CA LYS A 145 9.79 15.41 3.09
C LYS A 145 10.42 14.02 3.25
N SER A 146 9.90 13.01 2.54
CA SER A 146 10.47 11.66 2.57
C SER A 146 11.93 11.63 2.08
N VAL A 147 12.29 12.45 1.10
CA VAL A 147 13.68 12.57 0.62
C VAL A 147 14.56 13.26 1.66
N TYR A 148 14.07 14.33 2.30
CA TYR A 148 14.79 15.01 3.39
C TYR A 148 15.03 14.08 4.58
N ASP A 149 14.00 13.35 5.02
CA ASP A 149 14.10 12.39 6.12
C ASP A 149 15.11 11.27 5.80
N GLN A 150 15.13 10.80 4.54
CA GLN A 150 16.12 9.82 4.08
C GLN A 150 17.54 10.39 4.07
N LEU A 151 17.72 11.61 3.56
CA LEU A 151 18.99 12.31 3.57
C LEU A 151 19.52 12.47 4.99
N GLU A 152 18.67 12.92 5.92
CA GLU A 152 19.04 13.10 7.32
C GLU A 152 19.41 11.77 7.97
N THR A 153 18.68 10.69 7.67
CA THR A 153 19.00 9.35 8.16
C THR A 153 20.36 8.87 7.66
N GLN A 154 20.66 9.08 6.38
CA GLN A 154 21.96 8.74 5.79
C GLN A 154 23.09 9.56 6.39
N LEU A 155 22.90 10.87 6.56
CA LEU A 155 23.87 11.75 7.22
C LEU A 155 24.14 11.28 8.65
N ARG A 156 23.10 10.99 9.44
CA ARG A 156 23.24 10.46 10.81
C ARG A 156 24.05 9.15 10.84
N GLN A 157 23.81 8.23 9.89
CA GLN A 157 24.57 6.99 9.78
C GLN A 157 26.06 7.22 9.48
N LEU A 158 26.37 8.18 8.60
CA LEU A 158 27.76 8.55 8.29
C LEU A 158 28.45 9.23 9.48
N TYR A 159 27.74 10.09 10.22
CA TYR A 159 28.28 10.79 11.39
C TYR A 159 28.37 9.92 12.65
N SER A 160 27.58 8.84 12.77
CA SER A 160 27.71 7.86 13.87
C SER A 160 28.80 6.81 13.64
N ALA A 161 29.39 6.77 12.44
CA ALA A 161 30.43 5.82 12.05
C ALA A 161 31.86 6.36 12.24
N THR A 162 32.03 7.47 12.98
CA THR A 162 33.37 7.91 13.42
C THR A 162 33.90 6.95 14.49
N PRO A 163 34.99 6.21 14.22
CA PRO A 163 35.61 5.39 15.26
C PRO A 163 36.26 6.34 16.28
N GLU A 164 36.26 5.91 17.54
CA GLU A 164 36.98 6.60 18.61
C GLU A 164 38.43 6.86 18.16
N GLY A 165 38.82 8.14 18.07
CA GLY A 165 40.19 8.55 17.76
C GLY A 165 40.40 9.55 16.61
N GLY A 166 39.35 10.10 15.99
CA GLY A 166 39.49 11.15 14.96
C GLY A 166 39.12 12.54 15.47
N VAL A 167 40.02 13.52 15.32
CA VAL A 167 39.87 14.93 15.72
C VAL A 167 38.53 15.52 15.22
N PRO A 168 37.77 16.30 16.02
CA PRO A 168 36.46 16.76 15.62
C PRO A 168 36.53 17.74 14.45
N LEU A 169 35.77 17.47 13.39
CA LEU A 169 35.54 18.34 12.23
C LEU A 169 34.88 19.70 12.57
N GLN A 170 34.61 19.99 13.85
CA GLN A 170 34.21 21.31 14.33
C GLN A 170 35.34 22.34 14.17
N ALA A 171 36.60 21.94 14.27
CA ALA A 171 37.74 22.85 14.08
C ALA A 171 37.90 23.33 12.62
N ALA A 172 37.52 22.50 11.63
CA ALA A 172 37.62 22.86 10.22
C ALA A 172 36.44 23.74 9.73
N ALA A 173 35.26 23.59 10.35
CA ALA A 173 34.09 24.40 10.01
C ALA A 173 34.19 25.83 10.56
N GLU A 174 34.79 26.02 11.74
CA GLU A 174 35.05 27.37 12.29
C GLU A 174 36.18 28.10 11.56
N GLU A 175 37.24 27.40 11.12
CA GLU A 175 38.31 28.01 10.30
C GLU A 175 37.82 28.41 8.89
N ALA A 176 36.84 27.70 8.32
CA ALA A 176 36.25 28.04 7.03
C ALA A 176 35.23 29.19 7.15
N ALA A 177 34.46 29.26 8.24
CA ALA A 177 33.51 30.35 8.46
C ALA A 177 34.20 31.71 8.72
N VAL A 178 35.37 31.72 9.35
CA VAL A 178 36.15 32.95 9.59
C VAL A 178 36.80 33.50 8.31
N ARG A 179 37.09 32.67 7.30
CA ARG A 179 37.69 33.11 6.03
C ARG A 179 36.69 33.67 5.01
N VAL A 180 35.39 33.51 5.21
CA VAL A 180 34.35 33.93 4.23
C VAL A 180 33.79 35.33 4.54
N VAL A 181 34.18 35.98 5.64
CA VAL A 181 33.57 37.25 6.05
C VAL A 181 34.00 38.46 5.20
N ASP A 182 35.07 38.38 4.39
CA ASP A 182 35.60 39.58 3.70
C ASP A 182 35.64 39.55 2.16
N HIS A 183 34.92 38.66 1.46
CA HIS A 183 34.88 38.74 -0.01
C HIS A 183 33.50 38.69 -0.68
N ASP A 184 33.31 39.71 -1.53
CA ASP A 184 32.17 40.02 -2.38
C ASP A 184 31.65 38.78 -3.14
N PRO A 185 30.34 38.48 -3.12
CA PRO A 185 29.73 37.26 -3.68
C PRO A 185 30.03 37.00 -5.17
N GLN A 186 30.46 38.02 -5.92
CA GLN A 186 30.87 37.85 -7.32
C GLN A 186 32.24 37.15 -7.49
N SER A 187 33.14 37.25 -6.50
CA SER A 187 34.47 36.63 -6.56
C SER A 187 34.43 35.13 -6.22
N ALA A 188 33.53 34.72 -5.32
CA ALA A 188 33.33 33.32 -4.94
C ALA A 188 32.77 32.47 -6.09
N ALA A 189 31.89 33.05 -6.92
CA ALA A 189 31.36 32.39 -8.12
C ALA A 189 32.44 32.16 -9.19
N ALA A 190 33.39 33.09 -9.34
CA ALA A 190 34.50 32.96 -10.29
C ALA A 190 35.51 31.88 -9.85
N ALA A 191 35.78 31.77 -8.55
CA ALA A 191 36.65 30.73 -8.01
C ALA A 191 36.04 29.32 -8.13
N ALA A 192 34.72 29.20 -7.92
CA ALA A 192 34.00 27.94 -8.12
C ALA A 192 33.99 27.50 -9.60
N ALA A 193 33.85 28.44 -10.54
CA ALA A 193 33.92 28.15 -11.97
C ALA A 193 35.32 27.65 -12.40
N ALA A 194 36.39 28.24 -11.88
CA ALA A 194 37.76 27.82 -12.18
C ALA A 194 38.10 26.42 -11.64
N ALA A 195 37.53 26.02 -10.49
CA ALA A 195 37.72 24.69 -9.92
C ALA A 195 37.02 23.58 -10.73
N VAL A 196 35.87 23.89 -11.34
CA VAL A 196 35.15 22.95 -12.23
C VAL A 196 35.94 22.71 -13.51
N GLU A 197 36.55 23.75 -14.08
CA GLU A 197 37.34 23.68 -15.32
C GLU A 197 38.64 22.86 -15.15
N GLN A 198 39.29 22.95 -13.98
CA GLN A 198 40.46 22.13 -13.65
C GLN A 198 40.12 20.63 -13.51
N SER A 199 38.93 20.28 -13.03
CA SER A 199 38.49 18.87 -12.95
C SER A 199 38.22 18.25 -14.32
N ALA A 200 37.77 19.07 -15.30
CA ALA A 200 37.53 18.63 -16.67
C ALA A 200 38.84 18.36 -17.45
N ALA A 201 39.95 19.00 -17.06
CA ALA A 201 41.27 18.75 -17.64
C ALA A 201 41.90 17.42 -17.16
N ALA A 202 41.58 16.97 -15.94
CA ALA A 202 42.12 15.74 -15.35
C ALA A 202 41.47 14.44 -15.87
N GLY A 203 40.30 14.52 -16.53
CA GLY A 203 39.55 13.36 -17.04
C GLY A 203 39.94 12.86 -18.43
N ARG A 204 40.94 13.44 -19.10
CA ARG A 204 41.35 13.07 -20.47
C ARG A 204 42.47 12.02 -20.51
N TYR A 205 42.29 10.89 -19.85
CA TYR A 205 43.10 9.70 -20.13
C TYR A 205 42.28 8.43 -19.84
N THR A 206 41.61 7.89 -20.87
CA THR A 206 41.61 6.46 -21.25
C THR A 206 40.52 6.23 -22.29
N TYR A 207 40.90 6.15 -23.57
CA TYR A 207 40.57 5.05 -24.50
C TYR A 207 41.26 5.35 -25.83
N ALA A 208 42.42 4.71 -26.03
CA ALA A 208 43.12 4.67 -27.30
C ALA A 208 42.71 3.42 -28.08
N ALA A 209 42.50 3.63 -29.38
CA ALA A 209 42.72 2.70 -30.49
C ALA A 209 41.91 1.39 -30.57
N ALA A 210 40.98 1.36 -31.54
CA ALA A 210 40.94 0.29 -32.53
C ALA A 210 40.50 0.89 -33.88
N SER A 211 41.49 1.23 -34.69
CA SER A 211 41.35 1.45 -36.14
C SER A 211 41.05 0.12 -36.83
N ASN A 212 40.12 0.11 -37.77
CA ASN A 212 40.36 -0.50 -39.07
C ASN A 212 39.43 0.10 -40.13
N ASP A 213 40.07 0.50 -41.21
CA ASP A 213 39.53 1.09 -42.42
C ASP A 213 38.49 0.22 -43.13
N ALA A 214 37.48 0.85 -43.74
CA ALA A 214 37.19 0.74 -45.18
C ALA A 214 35.84 1.41 -45.51
N VAL A 215 35.93 2.48 -46.31
CA VAL A 215 34.84 3.06 -47.11
C VAL A 215 34.79 2.33 -48.46
N PRO A 216 33.61 2.01 -49.02
CA PRO A 216 33.13 2.77 -50.18
C PRO A 216 31.61 3.02 -50.09
N GLY A 217 31.12 4.25 -50.24
CA GLY A 217 30.75 4.81 -51.56
C GLY A 217 29.22 4.79 -51.74
N PRO A 218 28.59 5.84 -52.30
CA PRO A 218 27.13 6.00 -52.26
C PRO A 218 26.45 5.25 -53.41
N LEU A 219 25.29 4.64 -53.15
CA LEU A 219 24.38 4.19 -54.19
C LEU A 219 23.00 4.84 -54.02
N ARG A 220 22.67 5.63 -55.04
CA ARG A 220 21.32 6.07 -55.39
C ARG A 220 20.41 4.86 -55.62
N CYS A 221 19.21 4.90 -55.04
CA CYS A 221 17.89 4.88 -55.71
C CYS A 221 16.83 4.93 -54.61
#